data_AF-A0A2H0RZ25-F1
#
_entry.id   AF-A0A2H0RZ25-F1
#
_cell.length_a   1.000
_cell.length_b   1.000
_cell.length_c   1.000
_cell.angle_alpha   90.00
_cell.angle_beta   90.00
_cell.angle_gamma   90.00
#
_symmetry.space_group_name_H-M   'P 1'
#
loop_
_entity.id
_entity.type
_entity.pdbx_description
1 polymer ?
#
loop_
_entity_poly.entity_id
_entity_poly.type
_entity_poly.pdbx_seq_one_letter_code
_entity_poly.pdbx_strand_id
1 'polypeptide(L)'
;MLYMSGCVFLLVSAFLLLEHVIVVRQVASLQLPVFAEIPALQRQLHSLEEQIRVAETQSLLLGSAEEEIVRMYILPSQKEYQRFIRFVGVLEEWLREEGSLYAFSPVYIGDTYAVQAHLSSGEQVRLSVQPVSLTVEVSSDAASDLIRFVQLAGNLSVGDILREEDLLDLLQATEEENPAGIIALEQFLGADLFQYSNNPRLFEEQVRRSFVSASLLDTFQDLVDGPLRPVRSLLGSKAGRMLQSADLWPPQLFLLNTVAVRHLSADRARVHLELETYSRS
;
A
#
# COMPACT_ATOMS: atom_id res chain seq x y z
N MET A 1 65.88 -6.81 47.55
CA MET A 1 64.46 -6.71 47.98
C MET A 1 63.60 -5.93 46.97
N LEU A 2 64.01 -4.73 46.53
CA LEU A 2 63.25 -3.91 45.54
C LEU A 2 63.06 -4.58 44.16
N TYR A 3 64.09 -5.22 43.61
CA TYR A 3 63.99 -5.86 42.28
C TYR A 3 63.04 -7.07 42.25
N MET A 4 62.93 -7.82 43.35
CA MET A 4 62.00 -8.95 43.44
C MET A 4 60.53 -8.49 43.50
N SER A 5 60.26 -7.36 44.16
CA SER A 5 58.92 -6.77 44.17
C SER A 5 58.52 -6.28 42.78
N GLY A 6 59.45 -5.65 42.03
CA GLY A 6 59.21 -5.22 40.65
C GLY A 6 58.87 -6.36 39.70
N CYS A 7 59.56 -7.50 39.79
CA CYS A 7 59.24 -8.67 38.97
C CYS A 7 57.86 -9.28 39.28
N VAL A 8 57.45 -9.28 40.55
CA VAL A 8 56.11 -9.76 40.94
C VAL A 8 55.02 -8.84 40.40
N PHE A 9 55.19 -7.52 40.47
CA PHE A 9 54.23 -6.57 39.89
C PHE A 9 54.11 -6.69 38.37
N LEU A 10 55.24 -6.92 37.68
CA LEU A 10 55.24 -7.16 36.22
C LEU A 10 54.48 -8.44 35.85
N LEU A 11 54.68 -9.53 36.59
CA LEU A 11 53.97 -10.79 36.37
C LEU A 11 52.46 -10.65 36.62
N VAL A 12 52.07 -9.95 37.69
CA VAL A 12 50.65 -9.69 37.99
C VAL A 12 50.02 -8.80 36.91
N SER A 13 50.73 -7.77 36.44
CA SER A 13 50.24 -6.91 35.36
C SER A 13 50.08 -7.67 34.04
N ALA A 14 51.04 -8.53 33.69
CA ALA A 14 50.94 -9.38 32.50
C ALA A 14 49.77 -10.36 32.59
N PHE A 15 49.53 -10.96 33.78
CA PHE A 15 48.40 -11.86 34.01
C PHE A 15 47.06 -11.13 33.88
N LEU A 16 46.93 -9.95 34.47
CA LEU A 16 45.71 -9.13 34.37
C LEU A 16 45.41 -8.71 32.92
N LEU A 17 46.44 -8.36 32.14
CA LEU A 17 46.26 -8.05 30.72
C LEU A 17 45.78 -9.25 29.92
N LEU A 18 46.27 -10.45 30.25
CA LEU A 18 45.93 -11.68 29.53
C LEU A 18 44.49 -12.11 29.82
N GLU A 19 44.06 -12.03 31.08
CA GLU A 19 42.64 -12.17 31.48
C GLU A 19 41.76 -11.16 30.74
N HIS A 20 42.17 -9.90 30.68
CA HIS A 20 41.39 -8.86 30.02
C HIS A 20 41.21 -9.11 28.52
N VAL A 21 42.28 -9.58 27.85
CA VAL A 21 42.21 -9.98 26.43
C VAL A 21 41.25 -11.15 26.22
N ILE A 22 41.23 -12.15 27.11
CA ILE A 22 40.30 -13.30 27.01
C ILE A 22 38.85 -12.84 27.17
N VAL A 23 38.56 -11.99 28.15
CA VAL A 23 37.22 -11.44 28.38
C VAL A 23 36.75 -10.60 27.19
N VAL A 24 37.62 -9.72 26.66
CA VAL A 24 37.30 -8.91 25.47
C VAL A 24 37.02 -9.79 24.26
N ARG A 25 37.76 -10.90 24.08
CA ARG A 25 37.55 -11.83 22.97
C ARG A 25 36.24 -12.61 23.10
N GLN A 26 35.86 -13.00 24.32
CA GLN A 26 34.56 -13.63 24.60
C GLN A 26 33.40 -12.66 24.35
N VAL A 27 33.51 -11.40 24.80
CA VAL A 27 32.49 -10.37 24.54
C VAL A 27 32.37 -10.06 23.04
N ALA A 28 33.49 -9.97 22.32
CA ALA A 28 33.47 -9.76 20.86
C ALA A 28 32.81 -10.94 20.11
N SER A 29 32.98 -12.18 20.59
CA SER A 29 32.33 -13.36 20.00
C SER A 29 30.82 -13.44 20.27
N LEU A 30 30.34 -12.80 21.35
CA LEU A 30 28.92 -12.74 21.70
C LEU A 30 28.17 -11.60 20.99
N GLN A 31 28.86 -10.55 20.54
CA GLN A 31 28.24 -9.40 19.88
C GLN A 31 28.04 -9.58 18.36
N LEU A 32 28.82 -10.44 17.70
CA LEU A 32 28.69 -10.71 16.26
C LEU A 32 27.32 -11.25 15.79
N PRO A 33 26.63 -12.17 16.49
CA PRO A 33 25.31 -12.64 16.06
C PRO A 33 24.22 -11.56 16.18
N VAL A 34 24.34 -10.60 17.11
CA VAL A 34 23.33 -9.55 17.32
C VAL A 34 23.30 -8.56 16.15
N PHE A 35 24.45 -8.24 15.57
CA PHE A 35 24.51 -7.35 14.39
C PHE A 35 23.96 -7.97 13.11
N ALA A 36 23.88 -9.31 13.03
CA ALA A 36 23.25 -10.00 11.90
C ALA A 36 21.72 -9.98 11.97
N GLU A 37 21.15 -9.87 13.18
CA GLU A 37 19.71 -9.84 13.41
C GLU A 37 19.12 -8.43 13.32
N ILE A 38 19.90 -7.37 13.56
CA ILE A 38 19.45 -5.97 13.46
C ILE A 38 18.83 -5.64 12.08
N PRO A 39 19.43 -5.99 10.93
CA PRO A 39 18.85 -5.70 9.63
C PRO A 39 17.56 -6.47 9.35
N ALA A 40 17.41 -7.67 9.92
CA ALA A 40 16.21 -8.49 9.79
C ALA A 40 15.08 -7.92 10.66
N LEU A 41 15.40 -7.49 11.87
CA LEU A 41 14.46 -6.82 12.78
C LEU A 41 14.07 -5.43 12.27
N GLN A 42 14.98 -4.68 11.63
CA GLN A 42 14.67 -3.42 10.96
C GLN A 42 13.72 -3.60 9.77
N ARG A 43 13.92 -4.66 8.96
CA ARG A 43 12.98 -5.00 7.88
C ARG A 43 11.61 -5.40 8.42
N GLN A 44 11.57 -6.16 9.51
CA GLN A 44 10.32 -6.52 10.17
C GLN A 44 9.61 -5.30 10.77
N LEU A 45 10.34 -4.41 11.44
CA LEU A 45 9.80 -3.16 11.97
C LEU A 45 9.25 -2.28 10.86
N HIS A 46 9.99 -2.11 9.76
CA HIS A 46 9.51 -1.31 8.63
C HIS A 46 8.25 -1.92 8.00
N SER A 47 8.21 -3.24 7.84
CA SER A 47 7.02 -3.94 7.35
C SER A 47 5.84 -3.84 8.33
N LEU A 48 6.08 -3.87 9.64
CA LEU A 48 5.05 -3.71 10.66
C LEU A 48 4.55 -2.26 10.72
N GLU A 49 5.43 -1.29 10.61
CA GLU A 49 5.08 0.13 10.51
C GLU A 49 4.26 0.40 9.24
N GLU A 50 4.63 -0.20 8.12
CA GLU A 50 3.86 -0.07 6.87
C GLU A 50 2.50 -0.76 6.99
N GLN A 51 2.41 -1.92 7.66
CA GLN A 51 1.14 -2.59 7.96
C GLN A 51 0.26 -1.77 8.91
N ILE A 52 0.84 -1.20 9.97
CA ILE A 52 0.13 -0.33 10.91
C ILE A 52 -0.34 0.92 10.18
N ARG A 53 0.50 1.54 9.36
CA ARG A 53 0.13 2.74 8.60
C ARG A 53 -0.96 2.44 7.59
N VAL A 54 -0.93 1.29 6.92
CA VAL A 54 -2.00 0.83 6.03
C VAL A 54 -3.29 0.58 6.81
N ALA A 55 -3.21 -0.09 7.97
CA ALA A 55 -4.35 -0.36 8.85
C ALA A 55 -4.93 0.93 9.47
N GLU A 56 -4.10 1.91 9.82
CA GLU A 56 -4.50 3.22 10.34
C GLU A 56 -5.11 4.09 9.24
N THR A 57 -4.50 4.13 8.05
CA THR A 57 -5.08 4.80 6.89
C THR A 57 -6.43 4.17 6.54
N GLN A 58 -6.53 2.84 6.57
CA GLN A 58 -7.80 2.14 6.40
C GLN A 58 -8.76 2.36 7.56
N SER A 59 -8.32 2.48 8.81
CA SER A 59 -9.20 2.76 9.95
C SER A 59 -9.73 4.19 9.93
N LEU A 60 -8.94 5.14 9.44
CA LEU A 60 -9.37 6.52 9.20
C LEU A 60 -10.38 6.56 8.05
N LEU A 61 -10.14 5.80 6.98
CA LEU A 61 -11.11 5.60 5.91
C LEU A 61 -12.36 4.85 6.42
N LEU A 62 -12.24 3.84 7.28
CA LEU A 62 -13.39 3.08 7.83
C LEU A 62 -14.27 3.92 8.76
N GLY A 63 -13.71 4.95 9.40
CA GLY A 63 -14.47 5.92 10.19
C GLY A 63 -15.44 6.77 9.35
N SER A 64 -15.16 6.94 8.06
CA SER A 64 -16.03 7.62 7.07
C SER A 64 -16.63 6.67 6.01
N ALA A 65 -16.10 5.45 5.86
CA ALA A 65 -16.44 4.54 4.77
C ALA A 65 -17.84 3.96 4.88
N GLU A 66 -18.39 3.75 6.08
CA GLU A 66 -19.78 3.26 6.18
C GLU A 66 -20.77 4.28 5.56
N GLU A 67 -20.48 5.57 5.65
CA GLU A 67 -21.27 6.64 5.02
C GLU A 67 -20.87 6.90 3.56
N GLU A 68 -19.61 6.70 3.18
CA GLU A 68 -19.10 6.98 1.84
C GLU A 68 -19.32 5.83 0.84
N ILE A 69 -19.21 4.57 1.28
CA ILE A 69 -19.57 3.34 0.52
C ILE A 69 -21.03 3.44 0.03
N VAL A 70 -21.88 4.09 0.82
CA VAL A 70 -23.26 4.38 0.49
C VAL A 70 -23.41 5.55 -0.47
N ARG A 71 -22.66 6.64 -0.27
CA ARG A 71 -22.86 7.90 -1.00
C ARG A 71 -22.51 7.79 -2.47
N MET A 72 -21.64 6.87 -2.88
CA MET A 72 -21.10 6.90 -4.23
C MET A 72 -21.54 5.78 -5.19
N TYR A 73 -22.22 4.69 -4.76
CA TYR A 73 -22.56 3.61 -5.71
C TYR A 73 -23.94 2.95 -5.54
N ILE A 74 -24.60 2.75 -6.68
CA ILE A 74 -25.68 1.80 -6.88
C ILE A 74 -25.05 0.41 -6.69
N LEU A 75 -25.04 -0.08 -5.46
CA LEU A 75 -24.62 -1.45 -5.16
C LEU A 75 -25.32 -2.41 -6.14
N PRO A 76 -24.57 -3.29 -6.82
CA PRO A 76 -25.14 -4.17 -7.82
C PRO A 76 -26.27 -4.99 -7.19
N SER A 77 -27.38 -5.07 -7.91
CA SER A 77 -28.59 -5.79 -7.49
C SER A 77 -28.43 -7.32 -7.55
N GLN A 78 -27.32 -7.81 -8.13
CA GLN A 78 -26.97 -9.22 -8.19
C GLN A 78 -25.50 -9.43 -7.80
N LYS A 79 -25.22 -10.63 -7.27
CA LYS A 79 -23.86 -11.08 -6.95
C LYS A 79 -23.07 -11.26 -8.25
N GLU A 80 -22.36 -10.24 -8.68
CA GLU A 80 -21.53 -10.27 -9.89
C GLU A 80 -20.13 -10.87 -9.64
N TYR A 81 -20.09 -11.98 -8.87
CA TYR A 81 -18.89 -12.77 -8.60
C TYR A 81 -18.08 -13.09 -9.86
N GLN A 82 -18.76 -13.30 -11.00
CA GLN A 82 -18.10 -13.55 -12.27
C GLN A 82 -17.16 -12.42 -12.70
N ARG A 83 -17.50 -11.16 -12.40
CA ARG A 83 -16.63 -10.01 -12.70
C ARG A 83 -15.39 -10.03 -11.81
N PHE A 84 -15.53 -10.35 -10.53
CA PHE A 84 -14.40 -10.53 -9.62
C PHE A 84 -13.47 -11.67 -10.04
N ILE A 85 -14.00 -12.85 -10.39
CA ILE A 85 -13.16 -13.95 -10.92
C ILE A 85 -12.39 -13.50 -12.15
N ARG A 86 -13.07 -12.80 -13.07
CA ARG A 86 -12.43 -12.30 -14.29
C ARG A 86 -11.33 -11.30 -13.98
N PHE A 87 -11.55 -10.40 -13.02
CA PHE A 87 -10.54 -9.47 -12.53
C PHE A 87 -9.32 -10.24 -12.01
N VAL A 88 -9.53 -11.23 -11.14
CA VAL A 88 -8.44 -12.08 -10.63
C VAL A 88 -7.76 -12.86 -11.75
N GLY A 89 -8.51 -13.36 -12.72
CA GLY A 89 -7.99 -14.06 -13.89
C GLY A 89 -7.09 -13.18 -14.76
N VAL A 90 -7.44 -11.91 -14.94
CA VAL A 90 -6.59 -10.94 -15.65
C VAL A 90 -5.31 -10.65 -14.86
N LEU A 91 -5.38 -10.55 -13.53
CA LEU A 91 -4.18 -10.40 -12.70
C LEU A 91 -3.27 -11.63 -12.78
N GLU A 92 -3.85 -12.83 -12.74
CA GLU A 92 -3.09 -14.07 -12.91
C GLU A 92 -2.41 -14.13 -14.29
N GLU A 93 -3.14 -13.79 -15.35
CA GLU A 93 -2.61 -13.76 -16.71
C GLU A 93 -1.46 -12.75 -16.85
N TRP A 94 -1.64 -11.54 -16.33
CA TRP A 94 -0.61 -10.50 -16.32
C TRP A 94 0.67 -10.96 -15.59
N LEU A 95 0.56 -11.47 -14.36
CA LEU A 95 1.70 -11.96 -13.59
C LEU A 95 2.40 -13.14 -14.28
N ARG A 96 1.63 -13.99 -14.96
CA ARG A 96 2.18 -15.10 -15.74
C ARG A 96 2.95 -14.63 -16.96
N GLU A 97 2.42 -13.65 -17.70
CA GLU A 97 3.06 -13.08 -18.88
C GLU A 97 4.36 -12.33 -18.55
N GLU A 98 4.42 -11.66 -17.38
CA GLU A 98 5.64 -11.04 -16.89
C GLU A 98 6.67 -12.05 -16.35
N GLY A 99 6.31 -13.33 -16.25
CA GLY A 99 7.17 -14.39 -15.72
C GLY A 99 7.41 -14.26 -14.22
N SER A 100 6.58 -13.47 -13.51
CA SER A 100 6.71 -13.21 -12.08
C SER A 100 5.86 -14.15 -11.22
N LEU A 101 4.95 -14.93 -11.81
CA LEU A 101 4.07 -15.88 -11.14
C LEU A 101 4.74 -17.26 -10.93
N TYR A 102 4.82 -17.69 -9.67
CA TYR A 102 5.29 -19.03 -9.30
C TYR A 102 4.15 -20.01 -9.01
N ALA A 103 3.11 -19.55 -8.30
CA ALA A 103 1.94 -20.35 -7.99
C ALA A 103 0.72 -19.46 -7.74
N PHE A 104 -0.46 -19.93 -8.12
CA PHE A 104 -1.73 -19.27 -7.89
C PHE A 104 -2.70 -20.25 -7.23
N SER A 105 -3.18 -19.95 -6.02
CA SER A 105 -4.17 -20.80 -5.36
C SER A 105 -5.57 -20.55 -5.93
N PRO A 106 -6.46 -21.55 -5.93
CA PRO A 106 -7.87 -21.30 -6.20
C PRO A 106 -8.43 -20.18 -5.30
N VAL A 107 -9.28 -19.33 -5.88
CA VAL A 107 -10.00 -18.30 -5.12
C VAL A 107 -11.01 -18.99 -4.21
N TYR A 108 -10.92 -18.75 -2.91
CA TYR A 108 -11.88 -19.26 -1.94
C TYR A 108 -12.90 -18.19 -1.60
N ILE A 109 -14.18 -18.55 -1.69
CA ILE A 109 -15.30 -17.67 -1.41
C ILE A 109 -15.98 -18.22 -0.16
N GLY A 110 -16.03 -17.43 0.90
CA GLY A 110 -16.70 -17.81 2.13
C GLY A 110 -18.21 -17.59 2.09
N ASP A 111 -18.84 -17.94 3.22
CA ASP A 111 -20.27 -17.80 3.41
C ASP A 111 -20.69 -16.33 3.46
N THR A 112 -21.82 -16.03 2.81
CA THR A 112 -22.38 -14.67 2.80
C THR A 112 -23.00 -14.36 4.17
N TYR A 113 -22.63 -13.23 4.76
CA TYR A 113 -23.29 -12.67 5.94
C TYR A 113 -23.94 -11.33 5.60
N ALA A 114 -24.83 -10.86 6.48
CA ALA A 114 -25.50 -9.58 6.27
C ALA A 114 -25.04 -8.55 7.29
N VAL A 115 -24.78 -7.33 6.82
CA VAL A 115 -24.42 -6.17 7.63
C VAL A 115 -25.50 -5.10 7.46
N GLN A 116 -25.86 -4.40 8.53
CA GLN A 116 -26.72 -3.23 8.43
C GLN A 116 -25.85 -1.99 8.27
N ALA A 117 -26.05 -1.25 7.19
CA ALA A 117 -25.39 0.03 6.95
C ALA A 117 -26.41 1.17 7.09
N HIS A 118 -25.96 2.29 7.68
CA HIS A 118 -26.75 3.50 7.80
C HIS A 118 -26.43 4.40 6.61
N LEU A 119 -27.44 4.73 5.81
CA LEU A 119 -27.28 5.71 4.75
C LEU A 119 -27.19 7.11 5.36
N SER A 120 -26.50 8.05 4.70
CA SER A 120 -26.49 9.46 5.11
C SER A 120 -27.87 10.13 5.10
N SER A 121 -28.86 9.50 4.46
CA SER A 121 -30.28 9.88 4.50
C SER A 121 -30.99 9.45 5.79
N GLY A 122 -30.32 8.72 6.68
CA GLY A 122 -30.90 8.11 7.90
C GLY A 122 -31.63 6.79 7.65
N GLU A 123 -31.64 6.29 6.42
CA GLU A 123 -32.28 5.02 6.05
C GLU A 123 -31.33 3.84 6.27
N GLN A 124 -31.84 2.73 6.83
CA GLN A 124 -31.05 1.53 7.06
C GLN A 124 -31.14 0.59 5.85
N VAL A 125 -29.99 0.23 5.29
CA VAL A 125 -29.91 -0.74 4.20
C VAL A 125 -29.19 -2.00 4.68
N ARG A 126 -29.76 -3.15 4.33
CA ARG A 126 -29.12 -4.44 4.55
C ARG A 126 -28.17 -4.73 3.39
N LEU A 127 -26.91 -4.91 3.72
CA LEU A 127 -25.85 -5.28 2.79
C LEU A 127 -25.59 -6.78 2.91
N SER A 128 -25.42 -7.43 1.78
CA SER A 128 -24.85 -8.77 1.68
C SER A 128 -23.34 -8.62 1.55
N VAL A 129 -22.59 -9.23 2.48
CA VAL A 129 -21.13 -9.24 2.48
C VAL A 129 -20.65 -10.65 2.24
N GLN A 130 -19.69 -10.80 1.34
CA GLN A 130 -19.10 -12.08 1.03
C GLN A 130 -17.58 -11.98 1.07
N PRO A 131 -16.92 -12.73 1.97
CA PRO A 131 -15.47 -12.72 2.08
C PRO A 131 -14.87 -13.58 0.96
N VAL A 132 -13.78 -13.10 0.40
CA VAL A 132 -13.02 -13.75 -0.65
C VAL A 132 -11.56 -13.77 -0.23
N SER A 133 -10.93 -14.94 -0.32
CA SER A 133 -9.52 -15.10 -0.03
C SER A 133 -8.78 -15.70 -1.21
N LEU A 134 -7.59 -15.19 -1.47
CA LEU A 134 -6.71 -15.71 -2.51
C LEU A 134 -5.27 -15.68 -2.04
N THR A 135 -4.47 -16.64 -2.51
CA THR A 135 -3.04 -16.73 -2.20
C THR A 135 -2.26 -16.84 -3.49
N VAL A 136 -1.30 -15.95 -3.67
CA VAL A 136 -0.44 -15.90 -4.85
C VAL A 136 1.01 -15.98 -4.40
N GLU A 137 1.82 -16.73 -5.14
CA GLU A 137 3.26 -16.72 -5.00
C GLU A 137 3.87 -16.06 -6.22
N VAL A 138 4.58 -14.97 -5.98
CA VAL A 138 5.15 -14.10 -7.01
C VAL A 138 6.58 -13.71 -6.67
N SER A 139 7.27 -13.06 -7.61
CA SER A 139 8.52 -12.35 -7.33
C SER A 139 8.32 -11.28 -6.25
N SER A 140 9.39 -10.92 -5.52
CA SER A 140 9.30 -9.93 -4.45
C SER A 140 8.82 -8.56 -4.96
N ASP A 141 9.25 -8.15 -6.16
CA ASP A 141 8.84 -6.88 -6.76
C ASP A 141 7.36 -6.92 -7.18
N ALA A 142 6.93 -8.00 -7.84
CA ALA A 142 5.54 -8.19 -8.25
C ALA A 142 4.57 -8.32 -7.06
N ALA A 143 5.05 -8.72 -5.87
CA ALA A 143 4.23 -8.72 -4.65
C ALA A 143 3.81 -7.31 -4.26
N SER A 144 4.74 -6.36 -4.27
CA SER A 144 4.46 -4.95 -3.97
C SER A 144 3.52 -4.34 -5.01
N ASP A 145 3.75 -4.64 -6.29
CA ASP A 145 2.89 -4.16 -7.37
C ASP A 145 1.47 -4.72 -7.28
N LEU A 146 1.32 -6.02 -6.99
CA LEU A 146 0.01 -6.65 -6.79
C LEU A 146 -0.77 -6.00 -5.65
N ILE A 147 -0.12 -5.75 -4.51
CA ILE A 147 -0.78 -5.12 -3.35
C ILE A 147 -1.24 -3.72 -3.70
N ARG A 148 -0.37 -2.91 -4.31
CA ARG A 148 -0.71 -1.56 -4.77
C ARG A 148 -1.85 -1.58 -5.77
N PHE A 149 -1.84 -2.54 -6.69
CA PHE A 149 -2.90 -2.72 -7.68
C PHE A 149 -4.26 -2.96 -7.03
N VAL A 150 -4.30 -3.86 -6.04
CA VAL A 150 -5.52 -4.20 -5.30
C VAL A 150 -5.97 -3.04 -4.41
N GLN A 151 -5.05 -2.25 -3.86
CA GLN A 151 -5.39 -1.01 -3.15
C GLN A 151 -5.98 0.06 -4.08
N LEU A 152 -5.49 0.16 -5.31
CA LEU A 152 -6.02 1.09 -6.32
C LEU A 152 -7.43 0.70 -6.79
N ALA A 153 -7.76 -0.59 -6.77
CA ALA A 153 -9.03 -1.12 -7.26
C ALA A 153 -10.28 -0.57 -6.54
N GLY A 154 -10.14 0.07 -5.38
CA GLY A 154 -11.25 0.75 -4.69
C GLY A 154 -11.44 2.22 -5.07
N ASN A 155 -10.50 2.82 -5.79
CA ASN A 155 -10.45 4.25 -6.06
C ASN A 155 -10.90 4.53 -7.50
N LEU A 156 -11.58 5.66 -7.71
CA LEU A 156 -12.18 6.01 -9.00
C LEU A 156 -11.59 7.30 -9.54
N SER A 157 -11.41 8.26 -8.65
CA SER A 157 -10.86 9.56 -8.95
C SER A 157 -9.43 9.70 -8.43
N VAL A 158 -8.70 10.67 -8.99
CA VAL A 158 -7.39 11.09 -8.48
C VAL A 158 -7.49 11.53 -7.01
N GLY A 159 -8.57 12.21 -6.64
CA GLY A 159 -8.82 12.67 -5.27
C GLY A 159 -8.94 11.54 -4.26
N ASP A 160 -9.52 10.40 -4.65
CA ASP A 160 -9.74 9.26 -3.74
C ASP A 160 -8.42 8.63 -3.26
N ILE A 161 -7.33 8.81 -4.01
CA ILE A 161 -6.01 8.26 -3.67
C ILE A 161 -5.26 9.17 -2.69
N LEU A 162 -5.54 10.47 -2.73
CA LEU A 162 -4.83 11.45 -1.92
C LEU A 162 -5.30 11.37 -0.47
N ARG A 163 -4.38 11.64 0.46
CA ARG A 163 -4.79 11.78 1.85
C ARG A 163 -5.58 13.06 2.03
N GLU A 164 -6.54 13.03 2.95
CA GLU A 164 -7.35 14.20 3.28
C GLU A 164 -6.49 15.39 3.73
N GLU A 165 -5.43 15.14 4.49
CA GLU A 165 -4.46 16.17 4.91
C GLU A 165 -3.81 16.88 3.71
N ASP A 166 -3.27 16.10 2.76
CA ASP A 166 -2.58 16.63 1.59
C ASP A 166 -3.54 17.40 0.67
N LEU A 167 -4.79 16.91 0.57
CA LEU A 167 -5.83 17.52 -0.24
C LEU A 167 -6.30 18.85 0.36
N LEU A 168 -6.51 18.91 1.68
CA LEU A 168 -6.88 20.13 2.39
C LEU A 168 -5.79 21.18 2.31
N ASP A 169 -4.52 20.78 2.53
CA ASP A 169 -3.38 21.68 2.43
C ASP A 169 -3.28 22.28 1.02
N LEU A 170 -3.47 21.46 -0.02
CA LEU A 170 -3.43 21.92 -1.41
C LEU A 170 -4.61 22.84 -1.75
N LEU A 171 -5.83 22.52 -1.28
CA LEU A 171 -7.01 23.37 -1.47
C LEU A 171 -6.83 24.72 -0.77
N GLN A 172 -6.44 24.71 0.51
CA GLN A 172 -6.24 25.92 1.29
C GLN A 172 -5.15 26.81 0.66
N ALA A 173 -4.00 26.23 0.29
CA ALA A 173 -2.94 26.99 -0.36
C ALA A 173 -3.39 27.54 -1.73
N THR A 174 -4.22 26.79 -2.47
CA THR A 174 -4.80 27.28 -3.74
C THR A 174 -5.76 28.43 -3.50
N GLU A 175 -6.62 28.36 -2.47
CA GLU A 175 -7.56 29.45 -2.13
C GLU A 175 -6.84 30.71 -1.65
N GLU A 176 -5.77 30.57 -0.87
CA GLU A 176 -5.01 31.70 -0.34
C GLU A 176 -4.17 32.41 -1.42
N GLU A 177 -3.53 31.65 -2.31
CA GLU A 177 -2.57 32.20 -3.27
C GLU A 177 -3.17 32.47 -4.66
N ASN A 178 -4.05 31.59 -5.16
CA ASN A 178 -4.71 31.77 -6.45
C ASN A 178 -6.12 31.13 -6.51
N PRO A 179 -7.17 31.83 -6.04
CA PRO A 179 -8.53 31.32 -6.05
C PRO A 179 -9.04 30.85 -7.42
N ALA A 180 -8.55 31.44 -8.51
CA ALA A 180 -8.95 31.05 -9.86
C ALA A 180 -8.45 29.65 -10.25
N GLY A 181 -7.42 29.14 -9.57
CA GLY A 181 -6.87 27.80 -9.79
C GLY A 181 -7.70 26.66 -9.22
N ILE A 182 -8.67 26.97 -8.34
CA ILE A 182 -9.49 25.96 -7.65
C ILE A 182 -10.23 25.05 -8.63
N ILE A 183 -10.78 25.62 -9.71
CA ILE A 183 -11.54 24.87 -10.72
C ILE A 183 -10.64 23.85 -11.44
N ALA A 184 -9.41 24.24 -11.75
CA ALA A 184 -8.47 23.32 -12.40
C ALA A 184 -8.04 22.19 -11.46
N LEU A 185 -7.89 22.50 -10.17
CA LEU A 185 -7.58 21.52 -9.14
C LEU A 185 -8.75 20.55 -8.92
N GLU A 186 -9.98 21.04 -8.78
CA GLU A 186 -11.19 20.19 -8.66
C GLU A 186 -11.36 19.26 -9.86
N GLN A 187 -11.13 19.77 -11.08
CA GLN A 187 -11.18 18.96 -12.30
C GLN A 187 -10.09 17.88 -12.34
N PHE A 188 -8.91 18.18 -11.80
CA PHE A 188 -7.83 17.20 -11.66
C PHE A 188 -8.18 16.13 -10.62
N LEU A 189 -8.67 16.54 -9.44
CA LEU A 189 -9.08 15.62 -8.37
C LEU A 189 -10.24 14.73 -8.81
N GLY A 190 -11.22 15.27 -9.54
CA GLY A 190 -12.34 14.52 -10.10
C GLY A 190 -12.01 13.72 -11.36
N ALA A 191 -10.77 13.74 -11.86
CA ALA A 191 -10.39 12.98 -13.05
C ALA A 191 -10.41 11.48 -12.75
N ASP A 192 -10.97 10.70 -13.67
CA ASP A 192 -10.94 9.24 -13.60
C ASP A 192 -9.48 8.74 -13.61
N LEU A 193 -9.15 7.83 -12.70
CA LEU A 193 -7.79 7.31 -12.54
C LEU A 193 -7.25 6.63 -13.79
N PHE A 194 -8.11 5.96 -14.54
CA PHE A 194 -7.71 5.27 -15.75
C PHE A 194 -7.39 6.29 -16.86
N GLN A 195 -8.24 7.31 -17.02
CA GLN A 195 -7.98 8.41 -17.94
C GLN A 195 -6.69 9.15 -17.57
N TYR A 196 -6.49 9.44 -16.29
CA TYR A 196 -5.26 10.05 -15.78
C TYR A 196 -4.04 9.18 -16.07
N SER A 197 -4.09 7.87 -15.80
CA SER A 197 -2.96 6.96 -16.00
C SER A 197 -2.49 6.89 -17.46
N ASN A 198 -3.40 7.04 -18.43
CA ASN A 198 -3.06 6.99 -19.86
C ASN A 198 -2.49 8.31 -20.38
N ASN A 199 -2.92 9.44 -19.84
CA ASN A 199 -2.47 10.75 -20.30
C ASN A 199 -2.26 11.75 -19.15
N PRO A 200 -1.32 11.47 -18.23
CA PRO A 200 -1.17 12.25 -17.00
C PRO A 200 -0.77 13.69 -17.28
N ARG A 201 0.01 13.92 -18.34
CA ARG A 201 0.47 15.27 -18.74
C ARG A 201 -0.67 16.22 -19.04
N LEU A 202 -1.75 15.74 -19.65
CA LEU A 202 -2.89 16.59 -20.00
C LEU A 202 -3.52 17.20 -18.75
N PHE A 203 -3.74 16.38 -17.72
CA PHE A 203 -4.34 16.80 -16.46
C PHE A 203 -3.35 17.62 -15.62
N GLU A 204 -2.09 17.18 -15.51
CA GLU A 204 -1.07 17.87 -14.72
C GLU A 204 -0.72 19.25 -15.27
N GLU A 205 -0.58 19.41 -16.60
CA GLU A 205 -0.27 20.71 -17.20
C GLU A 205 -1.40 21.73 -16.98
N GLN A 206 -2.65 21.28 -16.96
CA GLN A 206 -3.78 22.15 -16.70
C GLN A 206 -3.72 22.76 -15.28
N VAL A 207 -3.38 21.95 -14.27
CA VAL A 207 -3.18 22.44 -12.89
C VAL A 207 -1.95 23.33 -12.81
N ARG A 208 -0.82 22.93 -13.40
CA ARG A 208 0.41 23.71 -13.37
C ARG A 208 0.29 25.09 -14.00
N ARG A 209 -0.48 25.22 -15.10
CA ARG A 209 -0.75 26.52 -15.74
C ARG A 209 -1.59 27.44 -14.85
N SER A 210 -2.39 26.86 -13.97
CA SER A 210 -3.21 27.58 -13.00
C SER A 210 -2.42 27.97 -11.76
N PHE A 211 -1.28 27.34 -11.46
CA PHE A 211 -0.48 27.68 -10.28
C PHE A 211 0.61 28.70 -10.64
N VAL A 212 0.69 29.76 -9.83
CA VAL A 212 1.60 30.90 -10.07
C VAL A 212 2.82 30.85 -9.16
N SER A 213 2.69 30.23 -7.97
CA SER A 213 3.78 30.13 -7.00
C SER A 213 4.61 28.86 -7.18
N ALA A 214 5.89 28.96 -6.83
CA ALA A 214 6.79 27.81 -6.81
C ALA A 214 6.42 26.81 -5.70
N SER A 215 5.96 27.31 -4.54
CA SER A 215 5.51 26.49 -3.41
C SER A 215 4.38 25.56 -3.79
N LEU A 216 3.30 26.08 -4.41
CA LEU A 216 2.18 25.25 -4.86
C LEU A 216 2.59 24.22 -5.91
N LEU A 217 3.48 24.61 -6.82
CA LEU A 217 3.99 23.70 -7.84
C LEU A 217 4.82 22.57 -7.23
N ASP A 218 5.61 22.86 -6.19
CA ASP A 218 6.39 21.86 -5.47
C ASP A 218 5.47 20.91 -4.68
N THR A 219 4.48 21.41 -3.93
CA THR A 219 3.49 20.58 -3.24
C THR A 219 2.72 19.68 -4.22
N PHE A 220 2.29 20.24 -5.36
CA PHE A 220 1.65 19.47 -6.41
C PHE A 220 2.57 18.41 -7.01
N GLN A 221 3.85 18.73 -7.22
CA GLN A 221 4.83 17.77 -7.72
C GLN A 221 5.02 16.60 -6.76
N ASP A 222 5.09 16.86 -5.46
CA ASP A 222 5.23 15.82 -4.43
C ASP A 222 4.03 14.87 -4.42
N LEU A 223 2.81 15.39 -4.60
CA LEU A 223 1.60 14.58 -4.74
C LEU A 223 1.63 13.72 -6.01
N VAL A 224 2.07 14.32 -7.11
CA VAL A 224 2.19 13.62 -8.39
C VAL A 224 3.22 12.49 -8.28
N ASP A 225 4.39 12.75 -7.70
CA ASP A 225 5.50 11.78 -7.66
C ASP A 225 5.43 10.75 -6.52
N GLY A 226 4.64 11.03 -5.48
CA GLY A 226 4.35 10.10 -4.39
C GLY A 226 3.13 9.23 -4.70
N PRO A 227 1.94 9.60 -4.19
CA PRO A 227 0.74 8.77 -4.24
C PRO A 227 0.24 8.43 -5.66
N LEU A 228 0.47 9.32 -6.64
CA LEU A 228 0.00 9.10 -8.03
C LEU A 228 1.01 8.36 -8.92
N ARG A 229 2.24 8.14 -8.47
CA ARG A 229 3.23 7.35 -9.24
C ARG A 229 2.77 5.91 -9.49
N PRO A 230 2.27 5.15 -8.48
CA PRO A 230 1.74 3.80 -8.69
C PRO A 230 0.59 3.75 -9.71
N VAL A 231 -0.25 4.78 -9.74
CA VAL A 231 -1.36 4.87 -10.72
C VAL A 231 -0.81 4.88 -12.14
N ARG A 232 0.20 5.73 -12.39
CA ARG A 232 0.84 5.86 -13.70
C ARG A 232 1.61 4.60 -14.10
N SER A 233 2.34 3.99 -13.18
CA SER A 233 3.14 2.79 -13.48
C SER A 233 2.29 1.54 -13.61
N LEU A 234 1.24 1.36 -12.81
CA LEU A 234 0.43 0.14 -12.76
C LEU A 234 -0.79 0.18 -13.69
N LEU A 235 -1.62 1.22 -13.61
CA LEU A 235 -2.80 1.32 -14.48
C LEU A 235 -2.43 1.70 -15.91
N GLY A 236 -1.34 2.47 -16.11
CA GLY A 236 -0.77 2.73 -17.43
C GLY A 236 -0.05 1.52 -18.05
N SER A 237 0.14 0.43 -17.31
CA SER A 237 0.86 -0.76 -17.78
C SER A 237 0.03 -1.63 -18.74
N LYS A 238 0.55 -2.82 -19.07
CA LYS A 238 -0.24 -3.84 -19.78
C LYS A 238 -1.42 -4.33 -18.93
N ALA A 239 -1.24 -4.50 -17.62
CA ALA A 239 -2.27 -4.97 -16.70
C ALA A 239 -3.52 -4.09 -16.71
N GLY A 240 -3.33 -2.78 -16.55
CA GLY A 240 -4.44 -1.84 -16.58
C GLY A 240 -5.16 -1.84 -17.93
N ARG A 241 -4.43 -1.89 -19.04
CA ARG A 241 -5.02 -2.00 -20.38
C ARG A 241 -5.83 -3.29 -20.56
N MET A 242 -5.36 -4.42 -20.03
CA MET A 242 -6.11 -5.68 -20.05
C MET A 242 -7.44 -5.54 -19.29
N LEU A 243 -7.42 -4.95 -18.09
CA LEU A 243 -8.64 -4.71 -17.32
C LEU A 243 -9.62 -3.77 -18.01
N GLN A 244 -9.14 -2.68 -18.60
CA GLN A 244 -9.99 -1.76 -19.37
C GLN A 244 -10.60 -2.46 -20.58
N SER A 245 -9.80 -3.22 -21.34
CA SER A 245 -10.30 -3.94 -22.52
C SER A 245 -11.36 -4.99 -22.19
N ALA A 246 -11.32 -5.51 -20.96
CA ALA A 246 -12.27 -6.49 -20.45
C ALA A 246 -13.46 -5.86 -19.71
N ASP A 247 -13.56 -4.53 -19.65
CA ASP A 247 -14.58 -3.79 -18.89
C ASP A 247 -14.61 -4.17 -17.39
N LEU A 248 -13.43 -4.41 -16.83
CA LEU A 248 -13.24 -4.81 -15.43
C LEU A 248 -12.78 -3.65 -14.54
N TRP A 249 -12.57 -2.46 -15.12
CA TRP A 249 -12.22 -1.24 -14.40
C TRP A 249 -13.31 -0.16 -14.54
N PRO A 250 -13.67 0.55 -13.46
CA PRO A 250 -13.31 0.27 -12.07
C PRO A 250 -13.93 -1.05 -11.61
N PRO A 251 -13.23 -1.86 -10.80
CA PRO A 251 -13.78 -3.12 -10.36
C PRO A 251 -14.95 -2.88 -9.38
N GLN A 252 -15.79 -3.90 -9.22
CA GLN A 252 -16.85 -3.84 -8.22
C GLN A 252 -16.26 -3.71 -6.82
N LEU A 253 -16.98 -2.97 -5.96
CA LEU A 253 -16.66 -2.73 -4.56
C LEU A 253 -16.21 -4.03 -3.88
N PHE A 254 -14.89 -4.21 -3.81
CA PHE A 254 -14.26 -5.07 -2.85
C PHE A 254 -13.39 -4.21 -1.95
N LEU A 255 -13.51 -4.42 -0.65
CA LEU A 255 -12.62 -3.81 0.32
C LEU A 255 -11.53 -4.79 0.67
N LEU A 256 -10.30 -4.32 0.64
CA LEU A 256 -9.16 -5.07 1.13
C LEU A 256 -9.18 -5.08 2.65
N ASN A 257 -9.45 -6.24 3.24
CA ASN A 257 -9.51 -6.39 4.70
C ASN A 257 -8.12 -6.71 5.26
N THR A 258 -7.48 -7.74 4.71
CA THR A 258 -6.16 -8.20 5.19
C THR A 258 -5.21 -8.42 4.02
N VAL A 259 -3.96 -7.96 4.18
CA VAL A 259 -2.82 -8.34 3.35
C VAL A 259 -1.79 -9.01 4.24
N ALA A 260 -1.45 -10.26 3.95
CA ALA A 260 -0.33 -10.93 4.59
C ALA A 260 0.72 -11.31 3.56
N VAL A 261 1.92 -10.74 3.71
CA VAL A 261 3.08 -11.05 2.85
C VAL A 261 4.06 -11.92 3.62
N ARG A 262 4.41 -13.07 3.05
CA ARG A 262 5.44 -13.95 3.56
C ARG A 262 6.54 -14.11 2.52
N HIS A 263 7.71 -13.55 2.81
CA HIS A 263 8.90 -13.79 1.99
C HIS A 263 9.37 -15.24 2.17
N LEU A 264 9.43 -15.97 1.06
CA LEU A 264 9.92 -17.36 1.02
C LEU A 264 11.41 -17.41 0.70
N SER A 265 11.89 -16.46 -0.11
CA SER A 265 13.31 -16.28 -0.45
C SER A 265 13.58 -14.82 -0.85
N ALA A 266 14.80 -14.48 -1.27
CA ALA A 266 15.15 -13.13 -1.72
C ALA A 266 14.26 -12.65 -2.90
N ASP A 267 13.88 -13.56 -3.79
CA ASP A 267 13.15 -13.26 -5.03
C ASP A 267 11.75 -13.91 -5.08
N ARG A 268 11.22 -14.35 -3.93
CA ARG A 268 9.90 -15.01 -3.89
C ARG A 268 9.15 -14.62 -2.64
N ALA A 269 7.94 -14.13 -2.84
CA ALA A 269 6.99 -13.79 -1.79
C ALA A 269 5.67 -14.53 -2.03
N ARG A 270 5.02 -14.90 -0.93
CA ARG A 270 3.63 -15.37 -0.91
C ARG A 270 2.76 -14.25 -0.37
N VAL A 271 1.82 -13.80 -1.17
CA VAL A 271 0.84 -12.77 -0.80
C VAL A 271 -0.49 -13.46 -0.58
N HIS A 272 -1.05 -13.27 0.61
CA HIS A 272 -2.41 -13.68 0.95
C HIS A 272 -3.26 -12.41 1.06
N LEU A 273 -4.37 -12.38 0.32
CA LEU A 273 -5.31 -11.27 0.31
C LEU A 273 -6.66 -11.77 0.79
N GLU A 274 -7.25 -11.05 1.74
CA GLU A 274 -8.63 -11.19 2.17
C GLU A 274 -9.40 -9.94 1.75
N LEU A 275 -10.46 -10.15 0.98
CA LEU A 275 -11.28 -9.11 0.37
C LEU A 275 -12.73 -9.32 0.78
N GLU A 276 -13.50 -8.25 0.93
CA GLU A 276 -14.93 -8.31 1.16
C GLU A 276 -15.68 -7.68 -0.01
N THR A 277 -16.52 -8.44 -0.68
CA THR A 277 -17.41 -7.93 -1.73
C THR A 277 -18.78 -7.59 -1.15
N TYR A 278 -19.34 -6.45 -1.56
CA TYR A 278 -20.62 -5.95 -1.06
C TYR A 278 -21.69 -5.96 -2.17
N SER A 279 -22.90 -6.39 -1.83
CA SER A 279 -24.08 -6.28 -2.71
C SER A 279 -25.32 -5.87 -1.93
N ARG A 280 -26.32 -5.26 -2.60
CA ARG A 280 -27.63 -5.05 -1.99
C ARG A 280 -28.35 -6.40 -1.82
N SER A 281 -28.97 -6.61 -0.67
CA SER A 281 -29.81 -7.79 -0.40
C SER A 281 -31.25 -7.58 -0.85
#